data_AF-A0A0M3HI55-F1
#
_entry.id   AF-A0A0M3HI55-F1
#
_cell.length_a   1.000
_cell.length_b   1.000
_cell.length_c   1.000
_cell.angle_alpha   90.00
_cell.angle_beta   90.00
_cell.angle_gamma   90.00
#
_symmetry.space_group_name_H-M   'P 1'
#
loop_
_entity.id
_entity.type
_entity.pdbx_description
1 polymer ?
#
loop_
_entity_poly.entity_id
_entity_poly.type
_entity_poly.pdbx_seq_one_letter_code
_entity_poly.pdbx_strand_id
1 'polypeptide(L)'
;MKCLETSFTEINDILKTLFFEKGAETVHAYLPTSATWYSLRDGDYGETVFSGNMSAKKTEMIPVLARGGVIIPRQPPNTTTTASRRNPFDLLIAVAYFAVSLNKMTAGASSFMRCVN
;
A
#
# COMPACT_ATOMS: atom_id res chain seq x y z
N MET A 1 15.40 23.60 -1.24
CA MET A 1 15.18 22.14 -1.37
C MET A 1 14.88 21.60 0.02
N LYS A 2 13.60 21.48 0.39
CA LYS A 2 13.19 20.90 1.68
C LYS A 2 12.80 19.45 1.42
N CYS A 3 13.72 18.52 1.68
CA CYS A 3 13.35 17.14 1.92
C CYS A 3 12.62 17.11 3.27
N LEU A 4 11.30 17.12 3.25
CA LEU A 4 10.49 16.87 4.44
C LEU A 4 10.16 15.38 4.44
N GLU A 5 10.79 14.66 5.36
CA GLU A 5 10.46 13.27 5.65
C GLU A 5 8.97 13.17 5.95
N THR A 6 8.24 12.45 5.10
CA THR A 6 6.85 12.08 5.36
C THR A 6 6.72 10.58 5.34
N SER A 7 7.26 9.98 6.41
CA SER A 7 6.85 8.66 6.85
C SER A 7 5.97 8.85 8.08
N PHE A 8 4.68 8.51 7.96
CA PHE A 8 3.79 8.47 9.12
C PHE A 8 3.42 6.99 9.36
N THR A 9 3.93 6.48 10.47
CA THR A 9 3.61 5.17 11.05
C THR A 9 2.34 5.26 11.88
N GLU A 10 1.38 4.36 11.64
CA GLU A 10 0.49 3.87 12.68
C GLU A 10 -0.14 2.54 12.22
N ILE A 11 0.11 1.48 13.01
CA ILE A 11 0.01 0.04 12.72
C ILE A 11 1.20 -0.43 11.87
N ASN A 12 2.05 -1.29 12.45
CA ASN A 12 3.43 -1.67 12.06
C ASN A 12 3.71 -2.07 10.60
N ASP A 13 2.67 -2.08 9.76
CA ASP A 13 2.57 -2.82 8.51
C ASP A 13 1.91 -2.01 7.37
N ILE A 14 1.34 -0.84 7.65
CA ILE A 14 0.70 0.03 6.65
C ILE A 14 1.40 1.39 6.62
N LEU A 15 1.89 1.78 5.44
CA LEU A 15 2.47 3.09 5.21
C LEU A 15 1.46 3.99 4.49
N LYS A 16 1.17 5.13 5.10
CA LYS A 16 0.35 6.20 4.52
C LYS A 16 1.23 7.38 4.22
N THR A 17 1.26 7.83 2.97
CA THR A 17 2.00 9.05 2.62
C THR A 17 1.05 10.24 2.70
N LEU A 18 1.31 11.15 3.65
CA LEU A 18 0.50 12.34 3.91
C LEU A 18 1.38 13.59 3.79
N PHE A 19 1.76 13.95 2.56
CA PHE A 19 2.36 15.26 2.30
C PHE A 19 1.73 15.89 1.06
N PHE A 20 1.17 17.09 1.25
CA PHE A 20 0.56 17.86 0.17
C PHE A 20 1.03 19.30 0.28
N GLU A 21 1.84 19.75 -0.67
CA GLU A 21 1.98 21.16 -0.96
C GLU A 21 0.78 21.62 -1.82
N LYS A 22 0.39 22.89 -1.69
CA LYS A 22 -0.79 23.42 -2.42
C LYS A 22 -0.55 23.28 -3.93
N GLY A 23 -1.31 22.40 -4.58
CA GLY A 23 -1.20 22.12 -6.01
C GLY A 23 -0.23 21.00 -6.39
N ALA A 24 0.36 20.30 -5.42
CA ALA A 24 1.17 19.12 -5.69
C ALA A 24 0.29 17.94 -6.12
N GLU A 25 0.65 17.32 -7.24
CA GLU A 25 0.00 16.12 -7.80
C GLU A 25 0.86 14.85 -7.63
N THR A 26 2.07 15.00 -7.12
CA THR A 26 3.05 13.94 -6.95
C THR A 26 3.69 14.02 -5.57
N VAL A 27 3.93 12.87 -4.95
CA VAL A 27 4.62 12.78 -3.66
C VAL A 27 5.84 11.87 -3.79
N HIS A 28 6.96 12.26 -3.21
CA HIS A 28 8.14 11.40 -3.15
C HIS A 28 8.15 10.61 -1.85
N ALA A 29 8.02 9.29 -1.91
CA ALA A 29 8.06 8.42 -0.74
C ALA A 29 9.34 7.59 -0.68
N TYR A 30 9.92 7.53 0.52
CA TYR A 30 11.00 6.62 0.82
C TYR A 30 10.44 5.32 1.41
N LEU A 31 10.73 4.21 0.74
CA LEU A 31 10.31 2.86 1.09
C LEU A 31 11.54 1.97 1.32
N PRO A 32 11.71 1.41 2.54
CA PRO A 32 12.82 0.50 2.84
C PRO A 32 12.87 -0.68 1.87
N THR A 33 14.06 -0.96 1.32
CA THR A 33 14.30 -2.09 0.41
C THR A 33 14.31 -3.46 1.10
N SER A 34 14.29 -3.48 2.44
CA SER A 34 14.22 -4.70 3.25
C SER A 34 12.86 -5.38 3.22
N ALA A 35 11.85 -4.77 2.59
CA ALA A 35 10.53 -5.34 2.43
C ALA A 35 9.94 -4.98 1.05
N THR A 36 9.06 -5.84 0.55
CA THR A 36 8.19 -5.53 -0.60
C THR A 36 7.05 -4.63 -0.12
N TRP A 37 6.64 -3.67 -0.93
CA TRP A 37 5.50 -2.79 -0.64
C TRP A 37 4.44 -2.97 -1.72
N TYR A 38 3.18 -3.05 -1.33
CA TYR A 38 2.05 -3.27 -2.24
C TYR A 38 1.06 -2.13 -2.16
N SER A 39 0.58 -1.63 -3.29
CA SER A 39 -0.45 -0.59 -3.29
C SER A 39 -1.82 -1.15 -2.85
N LEU A 40 -2.49 -0.41 -1.96
CA LEU A 40 -3.86 -0.66 -1.52
C LEU A 40 -4.88 0.25 -2.20
N ARG A 41 -4.46 1.07 -3.18
CA ARG A 41 -5.34 1.93 -3.95
C ARG A 41 -6.00 1.14 -5.06
N ASP A 42 -7.26 1.44 -5.34
CA ASP A 42 -8.07 0.68 -6.31
C ASP A 42 -7.49 0.62 -7.73
N GLY A 43 -6.79 1.67 -8.17
CA GLY A 43 -6.26 1.77 -9.55
C GLY A 43 -5.01 0.92 -9.83
N ASP A 44 -4.20 0.67 -8.81
CA ASP A 44 -2.93 -0.08 -8.88
C ASP A 44 -2.88 -1.16 -7.80
N TYR A 45 -4.05 -1.70 -7.44
CA TYR A 45 -4.21 -2.58 -6.29
C TYR A 45 -3.36 -3.85 -6.41
N GLY A 46 -2.52 -4.11 -5.41
CA GLY A 46 -1.64 -5.28 -5.35
C GLY A 46 -0.36 -5.17 -6.19
N GLU A 47 -0.15 -4.04 -6.88
CA GLU A 47 1.12 -3.79 -7.57
C GLU A 47 2.25 -3.51 -6.58
N THR A 48 3.45 -3.97 -6.91
CA THR A 48 4.66 -3.72 -6.10
C THR A 48 5.17 -2.31 -6.33
N VAL A 49 5.40 -1.58 -5.25
CA VAL A 49 5.85 -0.17 -5.29
C VAL A 49 7.28 -0.08 -4.74
N PHE A 50 8.09 0.78 -5.38
CA PHE A 50 9.46 1.09 -4.97
C PHE A 50 9.56 2.53 -4.48
N SER A 51 10.65 2.85 -3.76
CA SER A 51 10.97 4.24 -3.42
C SER A 51 10.98 5.12 -4.66
N GLY A 52 10.31 6.28 -4.59
CA GLY A 52 10.27 7.22 -5.69
C GLY A 52 9.04 8.11 -5.69
N ASN A 53 8.77 8.72 -6.86
CA ASN A 53 7.62 9.60 -7.06
C ASN A 53 6.37 8.77 -7.33
N MET A 54 5.32 9.03 -6.54
CA MET A 54 4.00 8.42 -6.69
C MET A 54 2.97 9.51 -7.01
N SER A 55 1.95 9.15 -7.78
CA SER A 55 0.82 10.03 -8.07
C SER A 55 -0.05 10.21 -6.81
N ALA A 56 -0.38 11.46 -6.51
CA ALA A 56 -1.19 11.88 -5.37
C ALA A 56 -2.19 12.98 -5.80
N LYS A 57 -2.84 12.79 -6.94
CA LYS A 57 -3.84 13.74 -7.46
C LYS A 57 -5.09 13.74 -6.59
N LYS A 58 -5.80 14.86 -6.54
CA LYS A 58 -7.09 14.95 -5.81
C LYS A 58 -8.22 14.16 -6.45
N THR A 59 -8.04 13.76 -7.71
CA THR A 59 -9.00 12.97 -8.48
C THR A 59 -8.88 11.47 -8.23
N GLU A 60 -7.85 11.04 -7.50
CA GLU A 60 -7.59 9.63 -7.21
C GLU A 60 -7.46 9.40 -5.70
N MET A 61 -7.49 8.14 -5.30
CA MET A 61 -7.24 7.77 -3.91
C MET A 61 -5.78 8.07 -3.54
N ILE A 62 -5.59 8.52 -2.30
CA ILE A 62 -4.25 8.74 -1.75
C ILE A 62 -3.40 7.45 -1.81
N PRO A 63 -2.09 7.55 -2.04
CA PRO A 63 -1.22 6.37 -2.03
C PRO A 63 -1.18 5.77 -0.61
N VAL A 64 -1.63 4.52 -0.50
CA VAL A 64 -1.59 3.70 0.72
C VAL A 64 -0.89 2.39 0.38
N LEU A 65 0.12 2.03 1.15
CA LEU A 65 0.95 0.85 0.89
C LEU A 65 0.88 -0.13 2.05
N ALA A 66 0.77 -1.42 1.75
CA ALA A 66 0.94 -2.52 2.69
C ALA A 66 2.35 -3.10 2.56
N ARG A 67 2.99 -3.37 3.69
CA ARG A 67 4.26 -4.08 3.74
C ARG A 67 4.05 -5.57 3.47
N GLY A 68 4.96 -6.21 2.73
CA GLY A 68 4.98 -7.66 2.57
C GLY A 68 5.33 -8.37 3.87
N GLY A 69 4.69 -9.52 4.11
CA GLY A 69 4.86 -10.37 5.29
C GLY A 69 3.80 -10.18 6.36
N VAL A 70 2.71 -9.47 6.04
CA VAL A 70 1.70 -9.04 7.01
C VAL A 70 0.32 -9.48 6.57
N ILE A 71 -0.55 -9.71 7.54
CA ILE A 71 -1.94 -10.12 7.32
C ILE A 71 -2.84 -9.03 7.91
N ILE A 72 -3.65 -8.39 7.05
CA ILE A 72 -4.50 -7.26 7.42
C ILE A 72 -5.97 -7.71 7.32
N PRO A 73 -6.68 -7.85 8.45
CA PRO A 73 -8.12 -8.02 8.42
C PRO A 73 -8.79 -6.71 8.01
N ARG A 74 -9.71 -6.77 7.07
CA ARG A 74 -10.50 -5.64 6.58
C ARG A 74 -11.98 -5.95 6.72
N GLN A 75 -12.75 -4.90 6.93
CA GLN A 75 -14.20 -4.98 6.93
C GLN A 75 -14.73 -3.95 5.94
N PRO A 76 -15.69 -4.32 5.06
CA PRO A 76 -16.28 -3.36 4.13
C PRO A 76 -16.89 -2.17 4.88
N PRO A 77 -16.60 -0.94 4.44
CA PRO A 77 -17.11 0.26 5.09
C PRO A 77 -18.64 0.34 4.98
N ASN A 78 -19.28 0.93 5.99
CA ASN A 78 -20.70 1.25 5.98
C ASN A 78 -20.92 2.59 6.71
N THR A 79 -22.11 3.19 6.58
CA THR A 79 -22.44 4.51 7.13
C THR A 79 -22.29 4.59 8.66
N THR A 80 -22.41 3.46 9.35
CA THR A 80 -22.19 3.35 10.79
C THR A 80 -21.33 2.12 11.10
N THR A 81 -20.59 2.18 12.21
CA THR A 81 -19.79 1.04 12.70
C THR A 81 -20.66 -0.15 13.07
N THR A 82 -21.88 0.07 13.57
CA THR A 82 -22.87 -0.98 13.87
C THR A 82 -23.28 -1.74 12.61
N ALA A 83 -23.50 -1.03 11.50
CA ALA A 83 -23.83 -1.65 10.22
C ALA A 83 -22.60 -2.29 9.57
N SER A 84 -21.43 -1.67 9.64
CA SER A 84 -20.18 -2.21 9.09
C SER A 84 -19.79 -3.52 9.77
N ARG A 85 -19.97 -3.64 11.09
CA ARG A 85 -19.69 -4.86 11.85
C ARG A 85 -20.48 -6.10 11.41
N ARG A 86 -21.57 -5.93 10.66
CA ARG A 86 -22.37 -7.01 10.08
C ARG A 86 -21.87 -7.46 8.71
N ASN A 87 -20.99 -6.67 8.08
CA ASN A 87 -20.39 -7.03 6.80
C ASN A 87 -19.35 -8.16 7.02
N PRO A 88 -19.20 -9.07 6.05
CA PRO A 88 -18.19 -10.13 6.12
C PRO A 88 -16.78 -9.54 6.23
N PHE A 89 -15.89 -10.27 6.88
CA PHE A 89 -14.48 -9.88 6.93
C PHE A 89 -13.77 -10.32 5.64
N ASP A 90 -12.94 -9.42 5.12
CA ASP A 90 -11.99 -9.69 4.05
C ASP A 90 -10.58 -9.79 4.66
N LEU A 91 -9.80 -10.78 4.24
CA LEU A 91 -8.42 -10.92 4.67
C LEU A 91 -7.47 -10.52 3.53
N LEU A 92 -6.61 -9.55 3.80
CA LEU A 92 -5.53 -9.17 2.90
C LEU A 92 -4.23 -9.80 3.37
N ILE A 93 -3.65 -10.65 2.53
CA ILE A 93 -2.38 -11.32 2.80
C ILE A 93 -1.34 -10.74 1.85
N ALA A 94 -0.42 -9.95 2.38
CA ALA A 94 0.70 -9.42 1.61
C ALA A 94 1.88 -10.38 1.72
N VAL A 95 2.20 -11.10 0.65
CA VAL A 95 3.27 -12.09 0.67
C VAL A 95 4.64 -11.38 0.68
N ALA A 96 5.51 -11.75 1.62
CA ALA A 96 6.91 -11.30 1.59
C ALA A 96 7.70 -12.20 0.64
N TYR A 97 8.35 -11.60 -0.35
CA TYR A 97 9.40 -12.27 -1.10
C TYR A 97 10.74 -11.81 -0.56
N PHE A 98 11.58 -12.74 -0.12
CA PHE A 98 12.98 -12.43 0.08
C PHE A 98 13.59 -12.25 -1.30
N ALA A 99 13.88 -11.01 -1.68
CA ALA A 99 14.62 -10.74 -2.90
C ALA A 99 16.06 -11.23 -2.68
N VAL A 100 16.32 -12.50 -3.00
CA VAL A 100 17.69 -12.89 -3.38
C VAL A 100 18.01 -12.01 -4.58
N SER A 101 19.06 -11.21 -4.47
CA SER A 101 19.60 -10.45 -5.60
C SER A 101 20.17 -11.42 -6.64
N LEU A 102 19.29 -12.14 -7.34
CA LEU A 102 19.60 -12.82 -8.57
C LEU A 102 19.63 -11.74 -9.64
N ASN A 103 20.82 -11.45 -10.15
CA ASN A 103 21.01 -10.62 -11.32
C ASN A 103 19.99 -11.05 -12.39
N LYS A 104 19.06 -10.14 -12.70
CA LYS A 104 18.10 -10.15 -13.82
C LYS A 104 17.73 -11.55 -14.35
N MET A 105 16.61 -12.08 -13.87
CA MET A 105 15.71 -12.85 -14.75
C MET A 105 14.28 -12.36 -14.56
N THR A 106 13.71 -11.90 -15.67
CA THR A 106 12.31 -11.52 -15.84
C THR A 106 11.39 -12.66 -15.43
N ALA A 107 10.54 -12.44 -14.44
CA ALA A 107 9.37 -13.28 -14.21
C ALA A 107 8.28 -12.44 -13.53
N GLY A 108 7.32 -11.98 -14.33
CA GLY A 108 6.08 -11.41 -13.82
C GLY A 108 5.22 -12.52 -13.23
N ALA A 109 5.00 -12.46 -11.92
CA ALA A 109 3.93 -13.15 -11.22
C ALA A 109 3.80 -12.57 -9.79
N SER A 110 3.18 -11.40 -9.65
CA SER A 110 2.64 -10.95 -8.35
C SER A 110 1.30 -11.66 -8.18
N SER A 111 1.27 -12.75 -7.41
CA SER A 111 0.04 -13.47 -7.12
C SER A 111 -0.60 -12.89 -5.85
N PHE A 112 -1.49 -11.91 -6.03
CA PHE A 112 -2.39 -11.43 -4.99
C PHE A 112 -3.63 -12.34 -4.94
N MET A 113 -3.82 -13.08 -3.84
CA MET A 113 -5.01 -13.91 -3.68
C MET A 113 -6.02 -13.18 -2.81
N ARG A 114 -7.13 -12.74 -3.43
CA ARG A 114 -8.29 -12.19 -2.74
C ARG A 114 -9.19 -13.36 -2.35
N CYS A 115 -9.09 -13.80 -1.09
CA CYS A 115 -10.05 -14.75 -0.54
C CYS A 115 -11.30 -13.99 -0.11
N VAL A 116 -12.42 -14.28 -0.78
CA VAL A 116 -13.76 -13.84 -0.39
C VAL A 116 -14.50 -15.08 0.11
N ASN A 117 -15.30 -14.93 1.17
CA ASN A 117 -16.23 -15.96 1.62
C ASN A 117 -17.61 -15.69 1.03
#